data_AF-A0A391PA29-F1
#
_entry.id   AF-A0A391PA29-F1
#
_cell.length_a   1.000
_cell.length_b   1.000
_cell.length_c   1.000
_cell.angle_alpha   90.00
_cell.angle_beta   90.00
_cell.angle_gamma   90.00
#
_symmetry.space_group_name_H-M   'P 1'
#
loop_
_entity.id
_entity.type
_entity.pdbx_description
1 polymer ?
#
loop_
_entity_poly.entity_id
_entity_poly.type
_entity_poly.pdbx_seq_one_letter_code
_entity_poly.pdbx_strand_id
1 'polypeptide(L)'
;MADRLSRVFATVQERYLRRSDFAGEEAAAAHVDRLREITRRTIEELRASGADPDWLDERAEDLVIAREIIGRLPPRLVHEVRNNWAYLEAEVTVPVDTSIPHDELSTLHWYDRAAEAKVDLPAPVGNPADYEGAIEDVALPPTVRWTDADQKAALEYAIDIFGVEPGQWVELEWPPAAHLWDPGRVYQTDFEPCEAHVDEESEGCAACDESVQQLTERNAQWKWTTTLRINEIAFDRDGKEYSTEIYSDQAFEVATTEQDPREIVIGTPGQGKQW
;
A
#
# COMPACT_ATOMS: atom_id res chain seq x y z
N MET A 1 -7.15 3.76 -42.51
CA MET A 1 -6.66 3.15 -41.26
C MET A 1 -5.56 4.06 -40.75
N ALA A 2 -5.77 4.72 -39.61
CA ALA A 2 -4.74 5.62 -39.06
C ALA A 2 -3.56 4.80 -38.54
N ASP A 3 -2.35 5.26 -38.85
CA ASP A 3 -1.05 4.66 -38.53
C ASP A 3 -0.87 4.42 -37.03
N ARG A 4 -0.48 3.20 -36.62
CA ARG A 4 -0.35 2.80 -35.20
C ARG A 4 0.69 3.65 -34.49
N LEU A 5 1.89 3.81 -35.07
CA LEU A 5 2.96 4.63 -34.51
C LEU A 5 2.52 6.08 -34.32
N SER A 6 1.83 6.67 -35.29
CA SER A 6 1.25 8.01 -35.16
C SER A 6 0.27 8.13 -33.99
N ARG A 7 -0.62 7.16 -33.78
CA ARG A 7 -1.59 7.18 -32.68
C ARG A 7 -0.92 7.02 -31.32
N VAL A 8 0.03 6.10 -31.22
CA VAL A 8 0.79 5.84 -29.99
C VAL A 8 1.58 7.09 -29.61
N PHE A 9 2.32 7.67 -30.56
CA PHE A 9 3.09 8.88 -30.33
C PHE A 9 2.19 10.06 -29.91
N ALA A 10 1.07 10.28 -30.61
CA ALA A 10 0.11 11.33 -30.26
C ALA A 10 -0.45 11.14 -28.84
N THR A 11 -0.85 9.91 -28.47
CA THR A 11 -1.35 9.58 -27.13
C THR A 11 -0.32 9.91 -26.06
N VAL A 12 0.95 9.55 -26.28
CA VAL A 12 2.03 9.81 -25.33
C VAL A 12 2.34 11.30 -25.20
N GLN A 13 2.34 12.04 -26.31
CA GLN A 13 2.52 13.49 -26.28
C GLN A 13 1.38 14.20 -25.54
N GLU A 14 0.14 13.82 -25.80
CA GLU A 14 -1.02 14.47 -25.19
C GLU A 14 -1.11 14.19 -23.68
N ARG A 15 -0.94 12.92 -23.29
CA ARG A 15 -1.17 12.48 -21.91
C ARG A 15 0.00 12.73 -20.98
N TYR A 16 1.24 12.54 -21.44
CA TYR A 16 2.41 12.51 -20.57
C TYR A 16 3.35 13.69 -20.81
N LEU A 17 3.84 13.86 -22.04
CA LEU A 17 4.99 14.72 -22.31
C LEU A 17 4.63 16.20 -22.53
N ARG A 18 3.51 16.46 -23.22
CA ARG A 18 3.03 17.79 -23.64
C ARG A 18 4.13 18.71 -24.16
N ARG A 19 5.11 18.17 -24.89
CA ARG A 19 6.29 18.96 -25.24
C ARG A 19 5.98 19.92 -26.38
N SER A 20 6.48 21.15 -26.23
CA SER A 20 6.27 22.22 -27.21
C SER A 20 6.99 21.99 -28.55
N ASP A 21 8.03 21.15 -28.58
CA ASP A 21 8.77 20.81 -29.81
C ASP A 21 7.97 19.93 -30.77
N PHE A 22 6.86 19.33 -30.32
CA PHE A 22 5.93 18.56 -31.15
C PHE A 22 4.53 19.19 -31.23
N ALA A 23 4.38 20.46 -30.84
CA ALA A 23 3.09 21.17 -30.88
C ALA A 23 2.58 21.44 -32.31
N GLY A 24 3.46 21.41 -33.32
CA GLY A 24 3.09 21.56 -34.73
C GLY A 24 2.93 20.20 -35.44
N GLU A 25 1.90 20.08 -36.28
CA GLU A 25 1.60 18.85 -37.05
C GLU A 25 2.80 18.36 -37.88
N GLU A 26 3.58 19.28 -38.45
CA GLU A 26 4.75 18.95 -39.29
C GLU A 26 5.88 18.31 -38.47
N ALA A 27 6.16 18.82 -37.27
CA ALA A 27 7.20 18.27 -36.38
C ALA A 27 6.79 16.87 -35.86
N ALA A 28 5.52 16.70 -35.52
CA ALA A 28 4.97 15.39 -35.13
C ALA A 28 5.05 14.38 -36.29
N ALA A 29 4.67 14.79 -37.51
CA ALA A 29 4.75 13.94 -38.69
C ALA A 29 6.19 13.53 -39.01
N ALA A 30 7.14 14.46 -38.97
CA ALA A 30 8.55 14.19 -39.20
C ALA A 30 9.14 13.21 -38.16
N HIS A 31 8.69 13.30 -36.89
CA HIS A 31 9.09 12.35 -35.86
C HIS A 31 8.52 10.94 -36.12
N VAL A 32 7.25 10.84 -36.51
CA VAL A 32 6.62 9.56 -36.86
C VAL A 32 7.32 8.93 -38.08
N ASP A 33 7.69 9.71 -39.08
CA ASP A 33 8.47 9.21 -40.23
C ASP A 33 9.84 8.66 -39.81
N ARG A 34 10.49 9.30 -38.84
CA ARG A 34 11.72 8.77 -38.24
C ARG A 34 11.45 7.45 -37.51
N LEU A 35 10.37 7.32 -36.75
CA LEU A 35 10.02 6.06 -36.09
C LEU A 35 9.78 4.93 -37.10
N ARG A 36 9.10 5.22 -38.22
CA ARG A 36 8.90 4.27 -39.33
C ARG A 36 10.22 3.80 -39.95
N GLU A 37 11.20 4.70 -40.09
CA GLU A 37 12.55 4.33 -40.55
C GLU A 37 13.23 3.37 -39.56
N ILE A 38 13.12 3.65 -38.26
CA ILE A 38 13.67 2.77 -37.21
C ILE A 38 12.97 1.41 -37.27
N THR A 39 11.64 1.35 -37.41
CA THR A 39 10.90 0.09 -37.56
C THR A 39 11.40 -0.72 -38.74
N ARG A 40 11.59 -0.10 -39.91
CA ARG A 40 12.13 -0.78 -41.11
C ARG A 40 13.50 -1.41 -40.85
N ARG A 41 14.39 -0.70 -40.16
CA ARG A 41 15.69 -1.24 -39.76
C ARG A 41 15.55 -2.40 -38.75
N THR A 42 14.68 -2.27 -37.76
CA THR A 42 14.42 -3.32 -36.77
C THR A 42 13.84 -4.59 -37.42
N ILE A 43 12.99 -4.47 -38.45
CA ILE A 43 12.51 -5.62 -39.24
C ILE A 43 13.67 -6.37 -39.89
N GLU A 44 14.63 -5.64 -40.49
CA GLU A 44 15.82 -6.24 -41.11
C GLU A 44 16.69 -6.98 -40.08
N GLU A 45 16.90 -6.36 -38.91
CA GLU A 45 17.65 -6.96 -37.79
C GLU A 45 16.97 -8.23 -37.25
N LEU A 46 15.65 -8.19 -37.04
CA LEU A 46 14.87 -9.35 -36.58
C LEU A 46 14.89 -10.49 -37.61
N ARG A 47 14.74 -10.15 -38.90
CA ARG A 47 14.83 -11.12 -40.00
C ARG A 47 16.20 -11.78 -40.05
N ALA A 48 17.28 -11.01 -39.92
CA ALA A 48 18.64 -11.53 -39.87
C ALA A 48 18.87 -12.44 -38.64
N SER A 49 18.16 -12.19 -37.54
CA SER A 49 18.20 -12.99 -36.31
C SER A 49 17.35 -14.26 -36.36
N GLY A 50 16.68 -14.54 -37.49
CA GLY A 50 15.84 -15.73 -37.64
C GLY A 50 14.48 -15.64 -36.94
N ALA A 51 14.00 -14.44 -36.64
CA ALA A 51 12.65 -14.26 -36.09
C ALA A 51 11.57 -14.70 -37.10
N ASP A 52 10.41 -15.13 -36.57
CA ASP A 52 9.28 -15.60 -37.36
C ASP A 52 8.78 -14.53 -38.35
N PRO A 53 8.81 -14.81 -39.68
CA PRO A 53 8.37 -13.89 -40.72
C PRO A 53 6.95 -13.36 -40.54
N ASP A 54 6.05 -14.18 -39.98
CA ASP A 54 4.62 -13.86 -39.92
C ASP A 54 4.29 -12.74 -38.92
N TRP A 55 5.20 -12.44 -38.00
CA TRP A 55 5.03 -11.45 -36.93
C TRP A 55 6.12 -10.36 -36.91
N LEU A 56 6.98 -10.28 -37.94
CA LEU A 56 8.12 -9.36 -37.96
C LEU A 56 7.70 -7.90 -37.83
N ASP A 57 6.67 -7.48 -38.58
CA ASP A 57 6.26 -6.08 -38.62
C ASP A 57 5.68 -5.65 -37.27
N GLU A 58 4.76 -6.44 -36.70
CA GLU A 58 4.15 -6.17 -35.38
C GLU A 58 5.22 -6.16 -34.28
N ARG A 59 6.11 -7.16 -34.26
CA ARG A 59 7.19 -7.26 -33.27
C ARG A 59 8.19 -6.13 -33.38
N ALA A 60 8.51 -5.67 -34.59
CA ALA A 60 9.40 -4.53 -34.80
C ALA A 60 8.74 -3.23 -34.31
N GLU A 61 7.47 -3.01 -34.61
CA GLU A 61 6.72 -1.86 -34.11
C GLU A 61 6.65 -1.87 -32.58
N ASP A 62 6.36 -3.01 -31.95
CA ASP A 62 6.32 -3.15 -30.49
C ASP A 62 7.66 -2.78 -29.85
N LEU A 63 8.78 -3.24 -30.44
CA LEU A 63 10.13 -2.88 -29.97
C LEU A 63 10.42 -1.38 -30.12
N VAL A 64 9.99 -0.76 -31.23
CA VAL A 64 10.15 0.68 -31.43
C VAL A 64 9.29 1.48 -30.45
N ILE A 65 8.05 1.06 -30.18
CA ILE A 65 7.17 1.67 -29.17
C ILE A 65 7.82 1.57 -27.79
N ALA A 66 8.24 0.37 -27.39
CA ALA A 66 8.87 0.14 -26.09
C ALA A 66 10.15 0.96 -25.91
N ARG A 67 11.02 1.01 -26.92
CA ARG A 67 12.36 1.64 -26.81
C ARG A 67 12.36 3.15 -27.08
N GLU A 68 11.71 3.58 -28.15
CA GLU A 68 11.84 4.95 -28.67
C GLU A 68 10.67 5.85 -28.28
N ILE A 69 9.54 5.29 -27.81
CA ILE A 69 8.42 6.07 -27.29
C ILE A 69 8.38 5.96 -25.76
N ILE A 70 8.12 4.75 -25.23
CA ILE A 70 7.96 4.51 -23.78
C ILE A 70 9.31 4.68 -23.06
N GLY A 71 10.37 4.04 -23.56
CA GLY A 71 11.73 4.10 -22.99
C GLY A 71 12.38 5.48 -23.02
N ARG A 72 11.76 6.46 -23.69
CA ARG A 72 12.21 7.87 -23.70
C ARG A 72 11.46 8.75 -22.70
N LEU A 73 10.44 8.21 -22.03
CA LEU A 73 9.74 8.93 -20.98
C LEU A 73 10.65 9.11 -19.76
N PRO A 74 10.52 10.23 -19.03
CA PRO A 74 11.07 10.31 -17.68
C PRO A 74 10.49 9.17 -16.83
N PRO A 75 11.31 8.45 -16.04
CA PRO A 75 10.88 7.26 -15.32
C PRO A 75 9.63 7.46 -14.44
N ARG A 76 9.55 8.61 -13.76
CA ARG A 76 8.43 8.92 -12.85
C ARG A 76 7.21 9.55 -13.52
N LEU A 77 7.28 9.90 -14.80
CA LEU A 77 6.24 10.71 -15.43
C LEU A 77 4.88 9.98 -15.48
N VAL A 78 4.89 8.70 -15.86
CA VAL A 78 3.66 7.91 -15.90
C VAL A 78 3.10 7.70 -14.49
N HIS A 79 3.99 7.40 -13.53
CA HIS A 79 3.63 7.29 -12.11
C HIS A 79 2.90 8.54 -11.60
N GLU A 80 3.49 9.72 -11.78
CA GLU A 80 2.94 10.97 -11.28
C GLU A 80 1.64 11.35 -11.98
N VAL A 81 1.51 11.09 -13.29
CA VAL A 81 0.26 11.32 -14.02
C VAL A 81 -0.85 10.38 -13.54
N ARG A 82 -0.55 9.10 -13.30
CA ARG A 82 -1.53 8.10 -12.86
C ARG A 82 -1.96 8.32 -11.41
N ASN A 83 -1.06 8.76 -10.55
CA ASN A 83 -1.33 9.04 -9.13
C ASN A 83 -1.57 10.52 -8.83
N ASN A 84 -1.80 11.36 -9.85
CA ASN A 84 -1.88 12.82 -9.72
C ASN A 84 -2.83 13.29 -8.60
N TRP A 85 -3.95 12.60 -8.40
CA TRP A 85 -4.89 12.94 -7.33
C TRP A 85 -4.26 12.83 -5.94
N ALA A 86 -3.65 11.67 -5.62
CA ALA A 86 -2.97 11.46 -4.34
C ALA A 86 -1.82 12.47 -4.13
N TYR A 87 -1.10 12.81 -5.21
CA TYR A 87 -0.02 13.80 -5.14
C TYR A 87 -0.52 15.22 -4.85
N LEU A 88 -1.64 15.64 -5.43
CA LEU A 88 -2.25 16.95 -5.24
C LEU A 88 -2.90 17.09 -3.86
N GLU A 89 -3.70 16.12 -3.43
CA GLU A 89 -4.35 16.15 -2.11
C GLU A 89 -3.32 16.12 -0.97
N ALA A 90 -2.23 15.38 -1.16
CA ALA A 90 -1.12 15.37 -0.20
C ALA A 90 -0.41 16.72 -0.02
N GLU A 91 -0.61 17.71 -0.90
CA GLU A 91 -0.08 19.07 -0.69
C GLU A 91 -0.86 19.83 0.40
N VAL A 92 -2.08 19.39 0.71
CA VAL A 92 -2.98 20.07 1.66
C VAL A 92 -3.35 19.22 2.88
N THR A 93 -3.07 17.91 2.86
CA THR A 93 -3.27 17.02 4.01
C THR A 93 -1.95 16.68 4.70
N VAL A 94 -1.99 16.52 6.03
CA VAL A 94 -0.82 16.10 6.83
C VAL A 94 -0.87 14.58 7.03
N PRO A 95 0.25 13.84 6.84
CA PRO A 95 0.32 12.41 7.16
C PRO A 95 -0.06 12.13 8.61
N VAL A 96 -0.62 10.94 8.86
CA VAL A 96 -0.85 10.45 10.22
C VAL A 96 0.49 10.13 10.88
N ASP A 97 0.64 10.58 12.13
CA ASP A 97 1.78 10.20 12.97
C ASP A 97 1.54 8.80 13.56
N THR A 98 2.11 7.78 12.91
CA THR A 98 2.01 6.38 13.34
C THR A 98 2.88 6.05 14.54
N SER A 99 3.70 6.99 15.02
CA SER A 99 4.53 6.79 16.22
C SER A 99 3.75 7.03 17.52
N ILE A 100 2.58 7.68 17.44
CA ILE A 100 1.69 7.88 18.59
C ILE A 100 0.99 6.55 18.87
N PRO A 101 1.17 5.95 20.06
CA PRO A 101 0.47 4.72 20.40
C PRO A 101 -1.04 4.90 20.36
N HIS A 102 -1.72 3.91 19.83
CA HIS A 102 -3.16 3.81 19.87
C HIS A 102 -3.64 3.54 21.29
N ASP A 103 -4.67 4.29 21.68
CA ASP A 103 -5.38 4.14 22.94
C ASP A 103 -6.78 3.51 22.73
N GLU A 104 -7.53 3.33 23.81
CA GLU A 104 -8.90 2.80 23.79
C GLU A 104 -9.83 3.57 22.84
N LEU A 105 -9.61 4.88 22.64
CA LEU A 105 -10.43 5.70 21.74
C LEU A 105 -10.33 5.22 20.28
N SER A 106 -9.20 4.62 19.90
CA SER A 106 -8.99 4.08 18.56
C SER A 106 -9.81 2.82 18.27
N THR A 107 -10.29 2.11 19.29
CA THR A 107 -11.08 0.88 19.17
C THR A 107 -12.56 1.06 19.53
N LEU A 108 -12.98 2.24 20.02
CA LEU A 108 -14.37 2.54 20.42
C LEU A 108 -15.42 2.19 19.36
N HIS A 109 -15.09 2.41 18.09
CA HIS A 109 -15.97 2.12 16.97
C HIS A 109 -16.41 0.64 16.90
N TRP A 110 -15.62 -0.30 17.45
CA TRP A 110 -16.00 -1.71 17.51
C TRP A 110 -17.16 -1.97 18.47
N TYR A 111 -17.24 -1.22 19.57
CA TYR A 111 -18.37 -1.30 20.49
C TYR A 111 -19.65 -0.77 19.84
N ASP A 112 -19.56 0.33 19.10
CA ASP A 112 -20.69 0.86 18.33
C ASP A 112 -21.18 -0.16 17.30
N ARG A 113 -20.26 -0.77 16.53
CA ARG A 113 -20.61 -1.80 15.53
C ARG A 113 -21.23 -3.05 16.16
N ALA A 114 -20.72 -3.50 17.30
CA ALA A 114 -21.29 -4.63 18.02
C ALA A 114 -22.70 -4.34 18.54
N ALA A 115 -22.92 -3.12 19.07
CA ALA A 115 -24.24 -2.66 19.50
C ALA A 115 -25.23 -2.57 18.33
N GLU A 116 -24.81 -2.05 17.17
CA GLU A 116 -25.62 -2.01 15.95
C GLU A 116 -25.97 -3.41 15.44
N ALA A 117 -25.01 -4.33 15.45
CA ALA A 117 -25.17 -5.72 15.05
C ALA A 117 -25.95 -6.56 16.08
N LYS A 118 -26.22 -6.02 17.28
CA LYS A 118 -26.88 -6.70 18.41
C LYS A 118 -26.18 -7.98 18.84
N VAL A 119 -24.85 -7.95 18.87
CA VAL A 119 -24.01 -9.04 19.38
C VAL A 119 -23.33 -8.65 20.68
N ASP A 120 -22.72 -9.63 21.34
CA ASP A 120 -21.97 -9.38 22.57
C ASP A 120 -20.87 -8.36 22.30
N LEU A 121 -20.76 -7.38 23.20
CA LEU A 121 -19.74 -6.35 23.10
C LEU A 121 -18.37 -7.02 23.16
N PRO A 122 -17.44 -6.64 22.26
CA PRO A 122 -16.10 -7.15 22.34
C PRO A 122 -15.47 -6.64 23.65
N ALA A 123 -14.62 -7.45 24.27
CA ALA A 123 -13.94 -7.08 25.51
C ALA A 123 -12.45 -6.86 25.25
N PRO A 124 -11.81 -5.92 25.98
CA PRO A 124 -10.36 -5.86 26.01
C PRO A 124 -9.79 -7.17 26.55
N VAL A 125 -8.68 -7.63 25.98
CA VAL A 125 -8.02 -8.87 26.40
C VAL A 125 -7.44 -8.77 27.82
N GLY A 126 -7.11 -7.56 28.28
CA GLY A 126 -6.39 -7.36 29.53
C GLY A 126 -4.94 -7.84 29.36
N ASN A 127 -4.54 -8.94 29.99
CA ASN A 127 -3.19 -9.47 29.76
C ASN A 127 -3.22 -10.46 28.59
N PRO A 128 -2.55 -10.18 27.45
CA PRO A 128 -2.56 -11.11 26.32
C PRO A 128 -2.00 -12.48 26.65
N ALA A 129 -1.10 -12.60 27.63
CA ALA A 129 -0.54 -13.88 28.04
C ALA A 129 -1.58 -14.83 28.67
N ASP A 130 -2.71 -14.28 29.15
CA ASP A 130 -3.78 -15.04 29.78
C ASP A 130 -4.84 -15.51 28.78
N TYR A 131 -4.74 -15.11 27.50
CA TYR A 131 -5.70 -15.50 26.48
C TYR A 131 -5.44 -16.92 25.96
N GLU A 132 -6.43 -17.79 26.08
CA GLU A 132 -6.38 -19.16 25.58
C GLU A 132 -6.69 -19.21 24.06
N GLY A 133 -5.67 -19.01 23.21
CA GLY A 133 -5.80 -19.17 21.76
C GLY A 133 -4.87 -18.27 20.95
N ALA A 134 -5.06 -18.25 19.62
CA ALA A 134 -4.37 -17.34 18.72
C ALA A 134 -5.09 -15.98 18.70
N ILE A 135 -4.58 -15.02 19.49
CA ILE A 135 -5.16 -13.67 19.60
C ILE A 135 -5.13 -12.95 18.25
N GLU A 136 -4.08 -13.18 17.47
CA GLU A 136 -3.80 -12.55 16.17
C GLU A 136 -4.91 -12.82 15.14
N ASP A 137 -5.64 -13.92 15.28
CA ASP A 137 -6.72 -14.30 14.36
C ASP A 137 -8.06 -13.63 14.68
N VAL A 138 -8.23 -13.14 15.91
CA VAL A 138 -9.49 -12.63 16.47
C VAL A 138 -9.41 -11.19 16.96
N ALA A 139 -8.20 -10.63 17.04
CA ALA A 139 -7.98 -9.25 17.41
C ALA A 139 -8.59 -8.30 16.37
N LEU A 140 -9.28 -7.28 16.88
CA LEU A 140 -9.92 -6.24 16.08
C LEU A 140 -9.00 -5.02 16.02
N PRO A 141 -8.65 -4.54 14.80
CA PRO A 141 -7.64 -3.50 14.64
C PRO A 141 -8.09 -2.13 15.15
N PRO A 142 -7.17 -1.28 15.62
CA PRO A 142 -7.47 0.12 15.89
C PRO A 142 -7.85 0.84 14.58
N THR A 143 -8.66 1.91 14.68
CA THR A 143 -8.94 2.76 13.52
C THR A 143 -7.81 3.77 13.31
N VAL A 144 -7.28 3.81 12.09
CA VAL A 144 -6.39 4.87 11.60
C VAL A 144 -7.11 5.66 10.51
N ARG A 145 -7.05 6.99 10.58
CA ARG A 145 -7.60 7.88 9.55
C ARG A 145 -6.57 8.13 8.45
N TRP A 146 -6.31 7.10 7.66
CA TRP A 146 -5.42 7.18 6.51
C TRP A 146 -5.82 8.32 5.56
N THR A 147 -4.85 9.14 5.20
CA THR A 147 -5.02 10.28 4.29
C THR A 147 -4.35 10.03 2.94
N ASP A 148 -4.64 10.89 1.97
CA ASP A 148 -3.95 10.84 0.67
C ASP A 148 -2.45 11.20 0.80
N ALA A 149 -2.06 11.97 1.83
CA ALA A 149 -0.65 12.19 2.16
C ALA A 149 0.07 10.93 2.63
N ASP A 150 -0.62 10.07 3.40
CA ASP A 150 -0.08 8.76 3.78
C ASP A 150 0.04 7.83 2.57
N GLN A 151 -0.97 7.84 1.69
CA GLN A 151 -0.91 7.07 0.44
C GLN A 151 0.26 7.52 -0.43
N LYS A 152 0.48 8.83 -0.57
CA LYS A 152 1.65 9.38 -1.28
C LYS A 152 2.95 8.94 -0.62
N ALA A 153 3.08 9.03 0.70
CA ALA A 153 4.29 8.58 1.40
C ALA A 153 4.57 7.09 1.16
N ALA A 154 3.54 6.25 1.18
CA ALA A 154 3.64 4.84 0.85
C ALA A 154 4.04 4.58 -0.63
N LEU A 155 3.49 5.38 -1.56
CA LEU A 155 3.88 5.32 -2.98
C LEU A 155 5.36 5.70 -3.17
N GLU A 156 5.84 6.76 -2.53
CA GLU A 156 7.26 7.15 -2.59
C GLU A 156 8.16 6.08 -1.98
N TYR A 157 7.77 5.52 -0.83
CA TYR A 157 8.51 4.43 -0.20
C TYR A 157 8.60 3.19 -1.11
N ALA A 158 7.51 2.84 -1.80
CA ALA A 158 7.51 1.78 -2.80
C ALA A 158 8.45 2.08 -3.97
N ILE A 159 8.46 3.33 -4.48
CA ILE A 159 9.37 3.74 -5.55
C ILE A 159 10.84 3.64 -5.08
N ASP A 160 11.15 4.02 -3.84
CA ASP A 160 12.50 3.96 -3.30
C ASP A 160 13.02 2.50 -3.19
N ILE A 161 12.14 1.54 -2.90
CA ILE A 161 12.50 0.12 -2.79
C ILE A 161 12.61 -0.54 -4.17
N PHE A 162 11.55 -0.42 -4.98
CA PHE A 162 11.41 -1.20 -6.21
C PHE A 162 11.94 -0.47 -7.45
N GLY A 163 12.04 0.86 -7.39
CA GLY A 163 12.24 1.69 -8.56
C GLY A 163 10.99 1.74 -9.46
N VAL A 164 11.03 2.64 -10.43
CA VAL A 164 10.04 2.72 -11.51
C VAL A 164 10.79 3.07 -12.80
N GLU A 165 10.62 2.25 -13.83
CA GLU A 165 11.19 2.50 -15.16
C GLU A 165 10.27 3.37 -16.03
N PRO A 166 10.77 3.97 -17.13
CA PRO A 166 9.92 4.66 -18.08
C PRO A 166 8.71 3.83 -18.52
N GLY A 167 7.51 4.39 -18.37
CA GLY A 167 6.26 3.69 -18.71
C GLY A 167 5.60 2.95 -17.54
N GLN A 168 6.28 2.81 -16.41
CA GLN A 168 5.77 2.10 -15.25
C GLN A 168 5.10 3.04 -14.24
N TRP A 169 4.21 2.50 -13.43
CA TRP A 169 3.68 3.14 -12.22
C TRP A 169 3.40 2.13 -11.12
N VAL A 170 3.35 2.63 -9.90
CA VAL A 170 2.96 1.87 -8.71
C VAL A 170 1.52 2.22 -8.39
N GLU A 171 0.75 1.19 -8.07
CA GLU A 171 -0.60 1.29 -7.55
C GLU A 171 -0.66 0.56 -6.21
N LEU A 172 -1.30 1.19 -5.22
CA LEU A 172 -1.54 0.60 -3.92
C LEU A 172 -3.04 0.46 -3.72
N GLU A 173 -3.50 -0.69 -3.22
CA GLU A 173 -4.84 -0.75 -2.63
C GLU A 173 -4.87 0.14 -1.40
N TRP A 174 -5.89 0.97 -1.25
CA TRP A 174 -5.93 1.94 -0.15
C TRP A 174 -7.35 2.06 0.40
N PRO A 175 -7.54 2.12 1.73
CA PRO A 175 -6.53 2.10 2.81
C PRO A 175 -5.87 0.71 3.04
N PRO A 176 -4.73 0.65 3.77
CA PRO A 176 -4.09 -0.62 4.13
C PRO A 176 -4.89 -1.38 5.19
N ALA A 177 -4.68 -2.69 5.25
CA ALA A 177 -5.27 -3.57 6.26
C ALA A 177 -4.31 -3.77 7.43
N ALA A 178 -4.85 -3.68 8.65
CA ALA A 178 -4.11 -3.98 9.87
C ALA A 178 -4.15 -5.47 10.21
N HIS A 179 -3.05 -5.97 10.75
CA HIS A 179 -2.96 -7.26 11.40
C HIS A 179 -2.12 -7.16 12.67
N LEU A 180 -2.54 -7.84 13.73
CA LEU A 180 -1.79 -7.91 14.96
C LEU A 180 -0.56 -8.79 14.72
N TRP A 181 0.62 -8.17 14.78
CA TRP A 181 1.90 -8.84 14.53
C TRP A 181 2.52 -9.36 15.83
N ASP A 182 2.42 -8.58 16.90
CA ASP A 182 2.88 -8.95 18.23
C ASP A 182 1.84 -8.46 19.25
N PRO A 183 1.26 -9.34 20.09
CA PRO A 183 0.30 -8.93 21.11
C PRO A 183 0.92 -8.09 22.23
N GLY A 184 2.25 -7.95 22.29
CA GLY A 184 2.94 -7.21 23.33
C GLY A 184 3.15 -8.05 24.59
N ARG A 185 3.44 -7.38 25.72
CA ARG A 185 3.65 -8.03 27.01
C ARG A 185 3.28 -7.10 28.16
N VAL A 186 2.47 -7.62 29.07
CA VAL A 186 2.15 -7.01 30.36
C VAL A 186 2.84 -7.82 31.45
N TYR A 187 3.48 -7.14 32.39
CA TYR A 187 4.01 -7.75 33.60
C TYR A 187 3.21 -7.28 34.80
N GLN A 188 2.94 -8.20 35.72
CA GLN A 188 2.27 -7.92 36.98
C GLN A 188 3.33 -7.81 38.07
N THR A 189 3.38 -6.69 38.78
CA THR A 189 4.31 -6.51 39.90
C THR A 189 4.04 -7.54 40.99
N ASP A 190 5.12 -7.91 41.70
CA ASP A 190 5.02 -8.79 42.85
C ASP A 190 4.17 -8.11 43.93
N PHE A 191 3.40 -8.94 44.65
CA PHE A 191 2.63 -8.46 45.79
C PHE A 191 3.57 -7.98 46.90
N GLU A 192 3.39 -6.74 47.34
CA GLU A 192 4.09 -6.18 48.49
C GLU A 192 3.07 -5.88 49.60
N PRO A 193 3.08 -6.64 50.71
CA PRO A 193 2.17 -6.36 51.82
C PRO A 193 2.51 -4.99 52.41
N CYS A 194 1.48 -4.22 52.76
CA CYS A 194 1.69 -2.98 53.50
C CYS A 194 2.23 -3.27 54.91
N GLU A 195 2.80 -2.26 55.58
CA GLU A 195 3.40 -2.42 56.92
C GLU A 195 2.44 -3.06 57.94
N ALA A 196 1.12 -2.92 57.76
CA ALA A 196 0.10 -3.50 58.63
C ALA A 196 -0.17 -5.00 58.38
N HIS A 197 0.20 -5.54 57.22
CA HIS A 197 -0.09 -6.92 56.79
C HIS A 197 1.16 -7.72 56.43
N VAL A 198 2.33 -7.36 57.00
CA VAL A 198 3.58 -8.11 56.79
C VAL A 198 3.49 -9.53 57.36
N ASP A 199 2.68 -9.73 58.42
CA ASP A 199 2.53 -11.00 59.15
C ASP A 199 1.06 -11.49 59.25
N GLU A 200 0.09 -10.80 58.60
CA GLU A 200 -1.36 -11.11 58.66
C GLU A 200 -1.98 -11.21 57.25
N GLU A 201 -3.09 -11.93 57.10
CA GLU A 201 -3.83 -12.02 55.83
C GLU A 201 -4.31 -10.63 55.38
N SER A 202 -4.01 -10.28 54.13
CA SER A 202 -4.21 -8.94 53.55
C SER A 202 -5.61 -8.72 52.93
N GLU A 203 -6.56 -9.64 53.13
CA GLU A 203 -7.85 -9.65 52.41
C GLU A 203 -8.60 -8.32 52.56
N GLY A 204 -8.79 -7.63 51.43
CA GLY A 204 -9.55 -6.38 51.34
C GLY A 204 -8.81 -5.12 51.82
N CYS A 205 -7.49 -5.18 52.00
CA CYS A 205 -6.69 -3.99 52.28
C CYS A 205 -6.33 -3.26 50.99
N ALA A 206 -6.92 -2.08 50.78
CA ALA A 206 -6.66 -1.25 49.60
C ALA A 206 -5.16 -0.98 49.34
N ALA A 207 -4.35 -0.77 50.38
CA ALA A 207 -2.91 -0.55 50.22
C ALA A 207 -2.13 -1.82 49.79
N CYS A 208 -2.61 -3.00 50.19
CA CYS A 208 -2.06 -4.27 49.73
C CYS A 208 -2.55 -4.61 48.31
N ASP A 209 -3.80 -4.29 48.00
CA ASP A 209 -4.39 -4.52 46.67
C ASP A 209 -3.77 -3.58 45.61
N GLU A 210 -3.40 -2.35 45.99
CA GLU A 210 -2.70 -1.38 45.13
C GLU A 210 -1.21 -1.73 44.87
N SER A 211 -0.65 -2.70 45.61
CA SER A 211 0.75 -3.15 45.42
C SER A 211 0.92 -3.95 44.12
N VAL A 212 -0.15 -4.59 43.67
CA VAL A 212 -0.17 -5.40 42.45
C VAL A 212 -0.63 -4.52 41.30
N GLN A 213 0.30 -4.15 40.44
CA GLN A 213 0.06 -3.28 39.30
C GLN A 213 0.41 -4.03 38.02
N GLN A 214 -0.40 -3.81 36.99
CA GLN A 214 -0.08 -4.25 35.64
C GLN A 214 0.67 -3.14 34.92
N LEU A 215 1.92 -3.43 34.55
CA LEU A 215 2.79 -2.54 33.80
C LEU A 215 3.02 -3.10 32.41
N THR A 216 2.88 -2.25 31.40
CA THR A 216 3.19 -2.60 30.01
C THR A 216 4.70 -2.67 29.85
N GLU A 217 5.24 -3.89 29.67
CA GLU A 217 6.66 -4.11 29.40
C GLU A 217 6.96 -3.85 27.91
N ARG A 218 6.03 -4.24 27.03
CA ARG A 218 6.15 -4.08 25.59
C ARG A 218 4.78 -3.84 24.98
N ASN A 219 4.67 -2.79 24.17
CA ASN A 219 3.45 -2.49 23.43
C ASN A 219 3.11 -3.60 22.43
N ALA A 220 1.83 -3.74 22.14
CA ALA A 220 1.35 -4.52 21.02
C ALA A 220 1.72 -3.82 19.72
N GLN A 221 2.04 -4.59 18.67
CA GLN A 221 2.41 -4.07 17.37
C GLN A 221 1.39 -4.50 16.32
N TRP A 222 0.80 -3.49 15.68
CA TRP A 222 -0.05 -3.64 14.52
C TRP A 222 0.72 -3.29 13.27
N LYS A 223 0.76 -4.22 12.32
CA LYS A 223 1.34 -3.98 11.01
C LYS A 223 0.25 -3.67 10.02
N TRP A 224 0.47 -2.63 9.23
CA TRP A 224 -0.43 -2.18 8.19
C TRP A 224 0.16 -2.58 6.85
N THR A 225 -0.52 -3.45 6.14
CA THR A 225 -0.09 -3.94 4.82
C THR A 225 -1.12 -3.65 3.76
N THR A 226 -0.67 -3.56 2.52
CA THR A 226 -1.53 -3.43 1.35
C THR A 226 -1.03 -4.26 0.17
N THR A 227 -1.88 -4.43 -0.83
CA THR A 227 -1.47 -4.93 -2.14
C THR A 227 -0.81 -3.81 -2.93
N LEU A 228 0.46 -4.01 -3.26
CA LEU A 228 1.23 -3.22 -4.20
C LEU A 228 1.22 -3.88 -5.57
N ARG A 229 0.98 -3.09 -6.62
CA ARG A 229 1.09 -3.50 -8.02
C ARG A 229 2.02 -2.56 -8.76
N ILE A 230 2.97 -3.13 -9.51
CA ILE A 230 3.71 -2.38 -10.53
C ILE A 230 3.11 -2.72 -11.87
N ASN A 231 2.65 -1.68 -12.55
CA ASN A 231 2.03 -1.76 -13.85
C ASN A 231 2.89 -1.03 -14.89
N GLU A 232 2.77 -1.43 -16.15
CA GLU A 232 3.38 -0.75 -17.29
C GLU A 232 2.35 -0.40 -18.37
N ILE A 233 2.61 0.69 -19.11
CA ILE A 233 1.76 1.08 -20.23
C ILE A 233 2.17 0.25 -21.44
N ALA A 234 1.18 -0.20 -22.19
CA ALA A 234 1.38 -0.87 -23.47
C ALA A 234 0.34 -0.39 -24.48
N PHE A 235 0.51 -0.75 -25.74
CA PHE A 235 -0.36 -0.30 -26.82
C PHE A 235 -0.79 -1.46 -27.71
N ASP A 236 -2.09 -1.60 -27.92
CA ASP A 236 -2.63 -2.66 -28.77
C ASP A 236 -2.37 -2.39 -30.27
N ARG A 237 -2.86 -3.29 -31.13
CA ARG A 237 -2.73 -3.18 -32.60
C ARG A 237 -3.38 -1.92 -33.18
N ASP A 238 -4.39 -1.38 -32.51
CA ASP A 238 -5.07 -0.16 -32.91
C ASP A 238 -4.39 1.10 -32.34
N GLY A 239 -3.29 0.94 -31.59
CA GLY A 239 -2.56 2.01 -30.93
C GLY A 239 -3.28 2.55 -29.69
N LYS A 240 -4.21 1.79 -29.11
CA LYS A 240 -4.89 2.15 -27.87
C LYS A 240 -4.06 1.73 -26.67
N GLU A 241 -3.88 2.66 -25.74
CA GLU A 241 -3.18 2.42 -24.48
C GLU A 241 -3.95 1.43 -23.59
N TYR A 242 -3.25 0.47 -23.02
CA TYR A 242 -3.71 -0.41 -21.95
C TYR A 242 -2.62 -0.57 -20.89
N SER A 243 -3.00 -1.16 -19.75
CA SER A 243 -2.13 -1.40 -18.61
C SER A 243 -1.86 -2.89 -18.46
N THR A 244 -0.62 -3.26 -18.17
CA THR A 244 -0.22 -4.63 -17.85
C THR A 244 0.41 -4.66 -16.47
N GLU A 245 -0.06 -5.56 -15.60
CA GLU A 245 0.60 -5.83 -14.32
C GLU A 245 1.88 -6.64 -14.59
N ILE A 246 3.02 -6.15 -14.12
CA ILE A 246 4.32 -6.82 -14.27
C ILE A 246 4.86 -7.37 -12.94
N TYR A 247 4.35 -6.84 -11.82
CA TYR A 247 4.70 -7.30 -10.48
C TYR A 247 3.57 -7.01 -9.49
N SER A 248 3.42 -7.88 -8.50
CA SER A 248 2.42 -7.78 -7.45
C SER A 248 3.00 -8.30 -6.12
N ASP A 249 2.79 -7.54 -5.04
CA ASP A 249 3.07 -7.94 -3.66
C ASP A 249 1.83 -7.70 -2.80
N GLN A 250 1.28 -8.77 -2.22
CA GLN A 250 0.04 -8.71 -1.43
C GLN A 250 0.26 -8.36 0.05
N ALA A 251 1.51 -8.21 0.48
CA ALA A 251 1.87 -7.98 1.87
C ALA A 251 2.87 -6.82 2.03
N PHE A 252 2.75 -5.79 1.18
CA PHE A 252 3.61 -4.61 1.27
C PHE A 252 3.31 -3.82 2.54
N GLU A 253 4.26 -3.79 3.47
CA GLU A 253 4.14 -3.10 4.76
C GLU A 253 4.29 -1.58 4.57
N VAL A 254 3.28 -0.81 4.97
CA VAL A 254 3.27 0.65 4.86
C VAL A 254 3.53 1.35 6.19
N ALA A 255 3.16 0.72 7.30
CA ALA A 255 3.38 1.26 8.63
C ALA A 255 3.33 0.16 9.70
N THR A 256 3.95 0.46 10.84
CA THR A 256 3.72 -0.25 12.10
C THR A 256 3.25 0.78 13.14
N THR A 257 2.18 0.46 13.86
CA THR A 257 1.66 1.26 14.97
C THR A 257 1.69 0.46 16.25
N GLU A 258 1.85 1.13 17.38
CA GLU A 258 1.82 0.50 18.69
C GLU A 258 0.48 0.71 19.38
N GLN A 259 0.10 -0.22 20.28
CA GLN A 259 -1.08 -0.11 21.14
C GLN A 259 -0.74 -0.63 22.53
N ASP A 260 -1.37 -0.10 23.58
CA ASP A 260 -1.33 -0.78 24.89
C ASP A 260 -1.91 -2.20 24.74
N PRO A 261 -1.16 -3.26 25.12
CA PRO A 261 -1.62 -4.64 25.01
C PRO A 261 -2.95 -4.90 25.73
N ARG A 262 -3.24 -4.13 26.78
CA ARG A 262 -4.45 -4.27 27.59
C ARG A 262 -5.70 -3.81 26.88
N GLU A 263 -5.53 -2.97 25.87
CA GLU A 263 -6.60 -2.35 25.12
C GLU A 263 -6.86 -3.07 23.79
N ILE A 264 -6.15 -4.18 23.51
CA ILE A 264 -6.47 -5.03 22.36
C ILE A 264 -7.89 -5.56 22.54
N VAL A 265 -8.75 -5.22 21.59
CA VAL A 265 -10.14 -5.65 21.56
C VAL A 265 -10.23 -6.97 20.78
N ILE A 266 -10.92 -7.96 21.34
CA ILE A 266 -11.11 -9.27 20.70
C ILE A 266 -12.55 -9.41 20.20
N GLY A 267 -12.70 -9.79 18.93
CA GLY A 267 -14.01 -10.10 18.35
C GLY A 267 -14.56 -11.42 18.88
N THR A 268 -15.89 -11.56 18.91
CA THR A 268 -16.54 -12.79 19.41
C THR A 268 -16.04 -14.04 18.67
N PRO A 269 -15.69 -15.13 19.39
CA PRO A 269 -15.26 -16.37 18.77
C PRO A 269 -16.37 -16.95 17.87
N GLY A 270 -16.08 -17.19 16.59
CA GLY A 270 -16.90 -18.06 15.74
C GLY A 270 -17.69 -17.42 14.59
N GLN A 271 -17.54 -16.13 14.28
CA GLN A 271 -17.97 -15.58 12.98
C GLN A 271 -16.86 -14.74 12.38
N GLY A 272 -16.10 -15.36 11.48
CA GLY A 272 -14.86 -14.82 10.95
C GLY A 272 -15.05 -13.48 10.25
N LYS A 273 -14.16 -12.53 10.60
CA LYS A 273 -13.64 -11.41 9.78
C LYS A 273 -14.62 -10.56 8.94
N GLN A 274 -15.93 -10.72 9.09
CA GLN A 274 -16.96 -9.97 8.38
C GLN A 274 -18.14 -9.69 9.31
N TRP A 275 -18.22 -8.43 9.73
CA TRP A 275 -19.42 -7.77 10.25
C TRP A 275 -19.74 -6.59 9.34
#